data_AF-A0A097KR48-F1
#
_entry.id   AF-A0A097KR48-F1
#
_cell.length_a   1.000
_cell.length_b   1.000
_cell.length_c   1.000
_cell.angle_alpha   90.00
_cell.angle_beta   90.00
_cell.angle_gamma   90.00
#
_symmetry.space_group_name_H-M   'P 1'
#
loop_
_entity.id
_entity.type
_entity.pdbx_description
1 polymer ?
#
loop_
_entity_poly.entity_id
_entity_poly.type
_entity_poly.pdbx_seq_one_letter_code
_entity_poly.pdbx_strand_id
1 'polypeptide(L)'
;MKNKATHISEVPPDKGHYVAGFVDGEGSFYISARVRQDYPTRWKFGLHFNISNRDKVVLEICKKYVGCGTIRETDRGNGFYVLEVQDRKKLREFVIPFFSRFGFLSNKKRSEFRIFQEALVLLDNGIRTDAELKAFLRLREKLNQLRKTNISNTDAVILESFVFMRESSET
;
A
#
# COMPACT_ATOMS: atom_id res chain seq x y z
N MET A 1 -10.21 -23.83 -9.16
CA MET A 1 -9.50 -24.19 -7.91
C MET A 1 -9.99 -23.27 -6.81
N LYS A 2 -10.57 -23.80 -5.73
CA LYS A 2 -11.01 -22.99 -4.59
C LYS A 2 -9.76 -22.47 -3.89
N ASN A 3 -9.41 -21.19 -4.11
CA ASN A 3 -8.32 -20.53 -3.39
C ASN A 3 -8.73 -20.40 -1.92
N LYS A 4 -8.47 -21.44 -1.13
CA LYS A 4 -8.38 -21.31 0.32
C LYS A 4 -7.24 -20.32 0.54
N ALA A 5 -7.52 -19.20 1.20
CA ALA A 5 -6.45 -18.29 1.61
C ALA A 5 -5.50 -19.10 2.49
N THR A 6 -4.30 -19.39 1.99
CA THR A 6 -3.26 -20.11 2.72
C THR A 6 -2.94 -19.28 3.96
N HIS A 7 -3.04 -19.86 5.16
CA HIS A 7 -2.66 -19.11 6.36
C HIS A 7 -1.17 -18.79 6.27
N ILE A 8 -0.72 -17.60 6.69
CA ILE A 8 0.67 -17.18 6.47
C ILE A 8 1.68 -18.19 7.03
N SER A 9 1.34 -18.90 8.10
CA SER A 9 2.16 -19.96 8.71
C SER A 9 2.40 -21.17 7.81
N GLU A 10 1.50 -21.43 6.87
CA GLU A 10 1.55 -22.58 5.96
C GLU A 10 2.40 -22.30 4.71
N VAL A 11 2.84 -21.06 4.48
CA VAL A 11 3.71 -20.71 3.35
C VAL A 11 5.10 -21.34 3.55
N PRO A 12 5.57 -22.20 2.61
CA PRO A 12 6.91 -22.77 2.66
C PRO A 12 8.00 -21.68 2.60
N PRO A 13 9.08 -21.76 3.40
CA PRO A 13 10.10 -20.72 3.45
C PRO A 13 10.74 -20.38 2.11
N ASP A 14 11.04 -21.37 1.27
CA ASP A 14 11.63 -21.17 -0.06
C ASP A 14 10.71 -20.34 -0.98
N LYS A 15 9.39 -20.62 -0.93
CA LYS A 15 8.39 -19.87 -1.69
C LYS A 15 8.17 -18.46 -1.13
N GLY A 16 8.15 -18.34 0.20
CA GLY A 16 8.03 -17.07 0.89
C GLY A 16 9.18 -16.11 0.57
N HIS A 17 10.42 -16.60 0.70
CA HIS A 17 11.61 -15.83 0.36
C HIS A 17 11.71 -15.51 -1.14
N TYR A 18 11.27 -16.41 -2.02
CA TYR A 18 11.18 -16.12 -3.45
C TYR A 18 10.25 -14.92 -3.73
N VAL A 19 9.03 -14.94 -3.18
CA VAL A 19 8.07 -13.83 -3.36
C VAL A 19 8.59 -12.54 -2.74
N ALA A 20 9.18 -12.61 -1.55
CA ALA A 20 9.79 -11.46 -0.90
C ALA A 20 10.92 -10.84 -1.75
N GLY A 21 11.82 -11.67 -2.29
CA GLY A 21 12.89 -11.23 -3.19
C GLY A 21 12.36 -10.66 -4.50
N PHE A 22 11.31 -11.26 -5.07
CA PHE A 22 10.66 -10.73 -6.27
C PHE A 22 10.04 -9.34 -6.01
N VAL A 23 9.37 -9.16 -4.86
CA VAL A 23 8.82 -7.87 -4.43
C VAL A 23 9.90 -6.85 -4.10
N ASP A 24 11.07 -7.30 -3.65
CA ASP A 24 12.24 -6.45 -3.41
C ASP A 24 12.67 -5.73 -4.69
N GLY A 25 12.67 -6.45 -5.82
CA GLY A 25 12.96 -5.90 -7.15
C GLY A 25 11.79 -5.20 -7.84
N GLU A 26 10.63 -5.86 -7.93
CA GLU A 26 9.51 -5.47 -8.82
C GLU A 26 8.31 -4.86 -8.08
N GLY A 27 8.27 -4.96 -6.75
CA GLY A 27 7.14 -4.50 -5.96
C GLY A 27 7.13 -2.99 -5.68
N SER A 28 6.01 -2.45 -5.22
CA SER A 28 5.89 -1.05 -4.81
C SER A 28 4.94 -0.89 -3.63
N PHE A 29 5.37 -0.12 -2.63
CA PHE A 29 4.53 0.35 -1.51
C PHE A 29 4.38 1.86 -1.62
N TYR A 30 3.15 2.39 -1.63
CA TYR A 30 2.94 3.83 -1.74
C TYR A 30 1.61 4.34 -1.19
N ILE A 31 1.55 5.66 -1.04
CA ILE A 31 0.39 6.40 -0.57
C ILE A 31 -0.17 7.26 -1.71
N SER A 32 -1.46 7.07 -2.01
CA SER A 32 -2.21 7.96 -2.89
C SER A 32 -3.00 8.98 -2.08
N ALA A 33 -3.08 10.21 -2.57
CA ALA A 33 -3.99 11.24 -2.08
C ALA A 33 -4.87 11.72 -3.23
N ARG A 34 -6.19 11.54 -3.12
CA ARG A 34 -7.15 11.90 -4.16
C ARG A 34 -8.21 12.86 -3.59
N VAL A 35 -8.51 13.90 -4.35
CA VAL A 35 -9.64 14.79 -4.06
C VAL A 35 -10.94 14.01 -4.27
N ARG A 36 -11.84 14.10 -3.30
CA ARG A 36 -13.10 13.36 -3.22
C ARG A 36 -14.15 14.26 -2.58
N GLN A 37 -15.07 14.78 -3.38
CA GLN A 37 -16.13 15.69 -2.89
C GLN A 37 -17.13 14.98 -1.96
N ASP A 38 -17.25 13.66 -2.08
CA ASP A 38 -18.04 12.78 -1.25
C ASP A 38 -17.43 12.53 0.15
N TYR A 39 -16.21 13.02 0.42
CA TYR A 39 -15.54 12.84 1.70
C TYR A 39 -15.62 14.14 2.51
N PRO A 40 -15.98 14.10 3.80
CA PRO A 40 -16.04 15.29 4.65
C PRO A 40 -14.73 16.09 4.65
N THR A 41 -13.60 15.39 4.58
CA THR A 41 -12.25 15.96 4.54
C THR A 41 -11.83 16.48 3.16
N ARG A 42 -12.65 16.24 2.12
CA ARG A 42 -12.35 16.39 0.68
C ARG A 42 -11.21 15.52 0.15
N TRP A 43 -10.57 14.73 1.00
CA TRP A 43 -9.40 13.93 0.68
C TRP A 43 -9.59 12.47 1.05
N LYS A 44 -9.33 11.59 0.09
CA LYS A 44 -9.17 10.16 0.33
C LYS A 44 -7.71 9.77 0.24
N PHE A 45 -7.15 9.35 1.36
CA PHE A 45 -5.85 8.68 1.40
C PHE A 45 -6.02 7.18 1.17
N GLY A 46 -5.13 6.61 0.39
CA GLY A 46 -5.09 5.18 0.09
C GLY A 46 -3.68 4.65 0.20
N LEU A 47 -3.54 3.47 0.77
CA LEU A 47 -2.30 2.70 0.81
C LEU A 47 -2.37 1.63 -0.26
N HIS A 48 -1.28 1.47 -1.00
CA HIS A 48 -1.22 0.56 -2.14
C HIS A 48 0.04 -0.28 -2.07
N PHE A 49 -0.16 -1.59 -2.15
CA PHE A 49 0.88 -2.54 -2.52
C PHE A 49 0.62 -3.02 -3.93
N ASN A 50 1.64 -3.00 -4.80
CA ASN A 50 1.52 -3.60 -6.12
C ASN A 50 2.80 -4.30 -6.59
N ILE A 51 2.64 -5.16 -7.59
CA ILE A 51 3.72 -5.78 -8.36
C ILE A 51 3.32 -5.69 -9.83
N SER A 52 4.18 -5.12 -10.66
CA SER A 52 3.92 -4.99 -12.11
C SER A 52 4.84 -5.93 -12.88
N ASN A 53 4.31 -6.74 -13.79
CA ASN A 53 5.13 -7.61 -14.63
C ASN A 53 4.41 -7.99 -15.92
N ARG A 54 5.16 -8.34 -16.97
CA ARG A 54 4.60 -8.88 -18.22
C ARG A 54 4.17 -10.33 -18.07
N ASP A 55 4.88 -11.10 -17.25
CA ASP A 55 4.52 -12.47 -16.97
C ASP A 55 3.38 -12.50 -15.93
N LYS A 56 2.17 -12.83 -16.40
CA LYS A 56 1.01 -12.97 -15.52
C LYS A 56 1.17 -14.14 -14.54
N VAL A 57 1.89 -15.19 -14.92
CA VAL A 57 2.04 -16.41 -14.11
C VAL A 57 2.81 -16.10 -12.83
N VAL A 58 3.87 -15.30 -12.88
CA VAL A 58 4.59 -14.89 -11.66
C VAL A 58 3.71 -14.06 -10.72
N LEU A 59 2.79 -13.25 -11.26
CA LEU A 59 1.83 -12.51 -10.44
C LEU A 59 0.80 -13.43 -9.77
N GLU A 60 0.31 -14.45 -10.47
CA GLU A 60 -0.59 -15.47 -9.88
C GLU A 60 0.13 -16.26 -8.77
N ILE A 61 1.43 -16.56 -8.95
CA ILE A 61 2.27 -17.17 -7.90
C ILE A 61 2.38 -16.25 -6.68
N CYS A 62 2.69 -14.97 -6.88
CA CYS A 62 2.76 -14.00 -5.79
C CYS A 62 1.41 -13.89 -5.07
N LYS A 63 0.31 -13.76 -5.81
CA LYS A 63 -1.05 -13.71 -5.27
C LYS A 63 -1.40 -14.95 -4.45
N LYS A 64 -1.04 -16.15 -4.93
CA LYS A 64 -1.27 -17.41 -4.24
C LYS A 64 -0.60 -17.44 -2.86
N TYR A 65 0.67 -17.03 -2.77
CA TYR A 65 1.42 -17.12 -1.52
C TYR A 65 1.18 -15.94 -0.58
N VAL A 66 0.99 -14.72 -1.10
CA VAL A 66 0.55 -13.58 -0.28
C VAL A 66 -0.88 -13.80 0.22
N GLY A 67 -1.71 -14.54 -0.53
CA GLY A 67 -3.06 -14.93 -0.14
C GLY A 67 -4.12 -13.86 -0.46
N CYS A 68 -3.75 -12.76 -1.11
CA CYS A 68 -4.67 -11.68 -1.44
C CYS A 68 -4.26 -10.92 -2.70
N GLY A 69 -5.17 -10.06 -3.18
CA GLY A 69 -4.94 -9.11 -4.26
C GLY A 69 -5.71 -9.43 -5.55
N THR A 70 -5.75 -8.44 -6.42
CA THR A 70 -6.41 -8.51 -7.73
C THR A 70 -5.38 -8.36 -8.82
N ILE A 71 -5.45 -9.19 -9.86
CA ILE A 71 -4.59 -9.09 -11.04
C ILE A 71 -5.42 -8.49 -12.15
N ARG A 72 -4.93 -7.40 -12.75
CA ARG A 72 -5.52 -6.76 -13.91
C ARG A 72 -4.46 -6.43 -14.94
N GLU A 73 -4.86 -6.37 -16.20
CA GLU A 73 -4.03 -5.80 -17.25
C GLU A 73 -3.98 -4.27 -17.11
N THR A 74 -2.86 -3.65 -17.50
CA THR A 74 -2.75 -2.19 -17.51
C THR A 74 -3.47 -1.61 -18.72
N ASP A 75 -4.11 -0.47 -18.55
CA ASP A 75 -4.82 0.24 -19.63
C ASP A 75 -3.88 0.80 -20.72
N ARG A 76 -2.57 0.58 -20.59
CA ARG A 76 -1.54 0.98 -21.56
C ARG A 76 -1.46 0.06 -22.78
N GLY A 77 -2.18 -1.07 -22.77
CA GLY A 77 -2.26 -1.99 -23.91
C GLY A 77 -0.92 -2.62 -24.33
N ASN A 78 0.05 -2.67 -23.43
CA ASN A 78 1.43 -3.09 -23.71
C ASN A 78 1.77 -4.48 -23.13
N GLY A 79 0.75 -5.27 -22.76
CA GLY A 79 0.89 -6.62 -22.20
C GLY A 79 1.45 -6.67 -20.77
N PHE A 80 1.43 -5.55 -20.03
CA PHE A 80 1.76 -5.55 -18.60
C PHE A 80 0.54 -5.82 -17.74
N TYR A 81 0.75 -6.62 -16.71
CA TYR A 81 -0.21 -6.91 -15.66
C TYR A 81 0.26 -6.32 -14.33
N VAL A 82 -0.70 -6.06 -13.45
CA VAL A 82 -0.46 -5.58 -12.09
C VAL A 82 -1.24 -6.44 -11.11
N LEU A 83 -0.52 -7.01 -10.14
CA LEU A 83 -1.13 -7.49 -8.90
C LEU A 83 -1.23 -6.30 -7.94
N GLU A 84 -2.42 -5.96 -7.47
CA GLU A 84 -2.64 -4.84 -6.56
C GLU A 84 -3.46 -5.20 -5.32
N VAL A 85 -3.12 -4.56 -4.20
CA VAL A 85 -3.83 -4.60 -2.93
C VAL A 85 -3.97 -3.17 -2.40
N GLN A 86 -5.20 -2.68 -2.35
CA GLN A 86 -5.54 -1.34 -1.83
C GLN A 86 -6.49 -1.38 -0.61
N ASP A 87 -7.09 -2.54 -0.35
CA ASP A 87 -7.99 -2.74 0.77
C ASP A 87 -7.17 -2.80 2.07
N ARG A 88 -7.44 -1.87 3.01
CA ARG A 88 -6.67 -1.75 4.26
C ARG A 88 -6.75 -3.01 5.13
N LYS A 89 -7.90 -3.70 5.14
CA LYS A 89 -8.05 -4.95 5.89
C LYS A 89 -7.15 -6.03 5.30
N LYS A 90 -7.13 -6.18 3.96
CA LYS A 90 -6.22 -7.13 3.28
C LYS A 90 -4.75 -6.78 3.47
N LEU A 91 -4.40 -5.50 3.44
CA LEU A 91 -3.03 -5.06 3.74
C LEU A 91 -2.61 -5.51 5.14
N ARG A 92 -3.47 -5.29 6.13
CA ARG A 92 -3.22 -5.63 7.54
C ARG A 92 -3.17 -7.13 7.81
N GLU A 93 -4.06 -7.90 7.20
CA GLU A 93 -4.24 -9.33 7.48
C GLU A 93 -3.29 -10.23 6.66
N PHE A 94 -2.87 -9.78 5.47
CA PHE A 94 -2.09 -10.62 4.55
C PHE A 94 -0.74 -10.01 4.20
N VAL A 95 -0.72 -8.78 3.66
CA VAL A 95 0.51 -8.17 3.12
C VAL A 95 1.52 -7.88 4.22
N ILE A 96 1.11 -7.17 5.28
CA ILE A 96 2.02 -6.82 6.38
C ILE A 96 2.58 -8.08 7.08
N PRO A 97 1.76 -9.08 7.48
CA PRO A 97 2.28 -10.29 8.10
C PRO A 97 3.21 -11.08 7.19
N PHE A 98 2.90 -11.17 5.89
CA PHE A 98 3.73 -11.89 4.93
C PHE A 98 5.15 -11.31 4.86
N PHE A 99 5.26 -10.00 4.63
CA PHE A 99 6.57 -9.35 4.48
C PHE A 99 7.26 -9.11 5.83
N SER A 100 6.54 -9.14 6.94
CA SER A 100 7.16 -9.18 8.28
C SER A 100 7.81 -10.53 8.56
N ARG A 101 7.22 -11.64 8.07
CA ARG A 101 7.78 -12.98 8.23
C ARG A 101 9.00 -13.22 7.35
N PHE A 102 8.91 -12.88 6.06
CA PHE A 102 9.96 -13.21 5.08
C PHE A 102 10.99 -12.11 4.87
N GLY A 103 10.66 -10.86 5.24
CA GLY A 103 11.54 -9.70 5.17
C GLY A 103 11.91 -9.29 3.75
N PHE A 104 12.76 -8.27 3.63
CA PHE A 104 13.39 -7.84 2.40
C PHE A 104 14.91 -7.81 2.60
N LEU A 105 15.68 -7.85 1.52
CA LEU A 105 17.14 -7.72 1.58
C LEU A 105 17.59 -6.28 1.29
N SER A 106 16.95 -5.58 0.36
CA SER A 106 17.35 -4.21 0.04
C SER A 106 16.98 -3.22 1.14
N ASN A 107 17.92 -2.31 1.45
CA ASN A 107 17.68 -1.23 2.42
C ASN A 107 16.53 -0.32 1.97
N LYS A 108 16.40 -0.09 0.66
CA LYS A 108 15.31 0.70 0.08
C LYS A 108 13.95 0.07 0.41
N LYS A 109 13.74 -1.20 0.07
CA LYS A 109 12.46 -1.88 0.29
C LYS A 109 12.11 -2.03 1.77
N ARG A 110 13.12 -2.32 2.61
CA ARG A 110 12.94 -2.31 4.08
C ARG A 110 12.41 -0.97 4.58
N SER A 111 12.97 0.13 4.06
CA SER A 111 12.55 1.49 4.41
C SER A 111 11.15 1.79 3.90
N GLU A 112 10.85 1.46 2.63
CA GLU A 112 9.51 1.59 2.06
C GLU A 112 8.46 0.83 2.90
N PHE A 113 8.74 -0.43 3.22
CA PHE A 113 7.83 -1.27 3.97
C PHE A 113 7.58 -0.75 5.39
N ARG A 114 8.65 -0.32 6.10
CA ARG A 114 8.52 0.27 7.44
C ARG A 114 7.64 1.53 7.41
N ILE A 115 7.93 2.46 6.50
CA ILE A 115 7.15 3.71 6.39
C ILE A 115 5.70 3.39 6.02
N PHE A 116 5.48 2.40 5.15
CA PHE A 116 4.15 1.94 4.77
C PHE A 116 3.36 1.34 5.95
N GLN A 117 4.01 0.57 6.84
CA GLN A 117 3.42 0.08 8.08
C GLN A 117 3.01 1.23 9.01
N GLU A 118 3.91 2.19 9.24
CA GLU A 118 3.63 3.37 10.08
C GLU A 118 2.44 4.18 9.52
N ALA A 119 2.37 4.35 8.21
CA ALA A 119 1.27 5.03 7.55
C ALA A 119 -0.07 4.27 7.65
N LEU A 120 -0.04 2.94 7.61
CA LEU A 120 -1.23 2.10 7.82
C LEU A 120 -1.82 2.30 9.21
N VAL A 121 -0.97 2.32 10.24
CA VAL A 121 -1.41 2.54 11.62
C VAL A 121 -2.07 3.92 11.77
N LEU A 122 -1.45 4.98 11.23
CA LEU A 122 -2.05 6.33 11.28
C LEU A 122 -3.40 6.40 10.57
N LEU A 123 -3.54 5.78 9.39
CA LEU A 123 -4.83 5.78 8.68
C LEU A 123 -5.89 4.92 9.37
N ASP A 124 -5.51 3.81 10.00
CA ASP A 124 -6.45 2.96 10.73
C ASP A 124 -6.94 3.64 12.03
N ASN A 125 -6.10 4.43 12.69
CA ASN A 125 -6.49 5.24 13.85
C ASN A 125 -7.35 6.46 13.47
N GLY A 126 -7.24 6.91 12.21
CA GLY A 126 -7.89 8.10 11.68
C GLY A 126 -7.07 9.37 11.93
N ILE A 127 -7.09 10.28 10.96
CA ILE A 127 -6.42 11.59 11.05
C ILE A 127 -7.45 12.61 11.56
N ARG A 128 -7.28 13.10 12.78
CA ARG A 128 -8.22 14.01 13.48
C ARG A 128 -7.62 15.38 13.74
N THR A 129 -6.30 15.49 13.73
CA THR A 129 -5.57 16.73 14.03
C THR A 129 -4.59 17.12 12.93
N ASP A 130 -4.23 18.39 12.89
CA ASP A 130 -3.19 18.92 12.01
C ASP A 130 -1.83 18.24 12.24
N ALA A 131 -1.49 17.94 13.50
CA ALA A 131 -0.27 17.23 13.84
C ALA A 131 -0.23 15.81 13.24
N GLU A 132 -1.33 15.07 13.32
CA GLU A 132 -1.46 13.74 12.70
C GLU A 132 -1.42 13.81 11.17
N LEU A 133 -2.08 14.82 10.58
CA LEU A 133 -2.04 15.03 9.13
C LEU A 133 -0.61 15.31 8.67
N LYS A 134 0.11 16.23 9.33
CA LYS A 134 1.51 16.52 9.04
C LYS A 134 2.41 15.30 9.22
N ALA A 135 2.19 14.51 10.27
CA ALA A 135 2.93 13.26 10.48
C ALA A 135 2.69 12.27 9.33
N PHE A 136 1.43 12.09 8.91
CA PHE A 136 1.08 11.22 7.79
C PHE A 136 1.68 11.70 6.46
N LEU A 137 1.61 13.01 6.17
CA LEU A 137 2.17 13.58 4.95
C LEU A 137 3.70 13.47 4.91
N ARG A 138 4.40 13.58 6.04
CA ARG A 138 5.85 13.29 6.11
C ARG A 138 6.18 11.85 5.72
N LEU A 139 5.34 10.88 6.10
CA LEU A 139 5.53 9.48 5.67
C LEU A 139 5.31 9.34 4.16
N ARG A 140 4.27 9.99 3.62
CA ARG A 140 4.00 10.05 2.18
C ARG A 140 5.16 10.65 1.39
N GLU A 141 5.70 11.78 1.85
CA GLU A 141 6.84 12.45 1.24
C GLU A 141 8.05 11.51 1.16
N LYS A 142 8.42 10.86 2.27
CA LYS A 142 9.53 9.89 2.32
C LYS A 142 9.32 8.74 1.34
N LEU A 143 8.12 8.17 1.25
CA LEU A 143 7.83 7.12 0.26
C LEU A 143 7.96 7.62 -1.19
N ASN A 144 7.51 8.84 -1.47
CA ASN A 144 7.61 9.42 -2.80
C ASN A 144 9.07 9.64 -3.22
N GLN A 145 9.91 10.11 -2.30
CA GLN A 145 11.35 10.31 -2.53
C GLN A 145 12.06 8.98 -2.89
N LEU A 146 11.67 7.86 -2.24
CA LEU A 146 12.24 6.53 -2.52
C LEU A 146 11.82 5.98 -3.91
N ARG A 147 10.65 6.37 -4.42
CA ARG A 147 10.07 5.86 -5.67
C ARG A 147 10.46 6.66 -6.92
N LYS A 148 10.94 7.91 -6.78
CA LYS A 148 11.21 8.82 -7.91
C LYS A 148 10.04 8.93 -8.90
N THR A 149 8.81 8.96 -8.41
CA THR A 149 7.59 9.04 -9.24
C THR A 149 6.99 10.44 -9.23
N ASN A 150 6.28 10.81 -10.30
CA ASN A 150 5.47 12.02 -10.34
C ASN A 150 4.39 11.97 -9.25
N ILE A 151 4.36 13.00 -8.40
CA ILE A 151 3.40 13.12 -7.31
C ILE A 151 2.15 13.82 -7.86
N SER A 152 1.02 13.14 -7.85
CA SER A 152 -0.29 13.80 -8.04
C SER A 152 -0.70 14.47 -6.73
N ASN A 153 -1.00 15.76 -6.77
CA ASN A 153 -1.33 16.62 -5.61
C ASN A 153 -0.19 16.73 -4.59
N THR A 154 0.36 17.94 -4.45
CA THR A 154 1.42 18.23 -3.49
C THR A 154 0.88 18.19 -2.06
N ASP A 155 1.74 17.87 -1.10
CA ASP A 155 1.37 17.87 0.32
C ASP A 155 0.94 19.26 0.80
N ALA A 156 1.45 20.33 0.19
CA ALA A 156 1.02 21.71 0.43
C ALA A 156 -0.46 21.92 0.10
N VAL A 157 -0.92 21.49 -1.09
CA VAL A 157 -2.33 21.61 -1.49
C VAL A 157 -3.24 20.81 -0.56
N ILE A 158 -2.77 19.68 -0.06
CA ILE A 158 -3.54 18.87 0.91
C ILE A 158 -3.66 19.65 2.23
N LEU A 159 -2.57 20.16 2.79
CA LEU A 159 -2.58 20.91 4.05
C LEU A 159 -3.49 22.13 4.00
N GLU A 160 -3.50 22.87 2.89
CA GLU A 160 -4.31 24.07 2.72
C GLU A 160 -5.80 23.78 2.59
N SER A 161 -6.18 22.62 2.08
CA SER A 161 -7.58 22.30 1.73
C SER A 161 -8.21 21.19 2.58
N PHE A 162 -7.45 20.58 3.50
CA PHE A 162 -7.95 19.52 4.36
C PHE A 162 -8.93 20.07 5.40
N VAL A 163 -10.14 19.51 5.44
CA VAL A 163 -11.17 19.90 6.40
C VAL A 163 -11.24 18.85 7.50
N PHE A 164 -10.91 19.21 8.73
CA PHE A 164 -11.15 18.35 9.88
C PHE A 164 -12.65 18.32 10.19
N MET A 165 -13.21 17.13 10.38
CA MET A 165 -14.56 17.01 10.93
C MET A 165 -14.53 17.58 12.35
N ARG A 166 -15.31 18.63 12.60
CA ARG A 166 -15.59 19.06 13.98
C ARG A 166 -16.49 18.02 14.60
N GLU A 167 -16.19 17.58 15.82
CA GLU A 167 -17.16 16.80 16.58
C GLU A 167 -18.42 17.66 16.73
N SER A 168 -19.54 17.16 16.22
CA SER A 168 -20.84 17.73 16.52
C SER A 168 -21.04 17.59 18.02
N SER A 169 -20.92 18.70 18.75
CA SER A 169 -21.39 18.80 20.12
C SER A 169 -22.92 18.62 20.09
N GLU A 170 -23.39 17.39 20.31
CA GLU A 170 -24.78 17.14 20.63
C GLU A 170 -25.08 17.79 21.99
N THR A 171 -25.75 18.94 21.97
CA THR A 171 -26.52 19.49 23.09
C THR A 171 -27.82 18.74 23.27
#